data_AF-A0A0G0NBK0-F1
#
_entry.id   AF-A0A0G0NBK0-F1
#
_cell.length_a   1.000
_cell.length_b   1.000
_cell.length_c   1.000
_cell.angle_alpha   90.00
_cell.angle_beta   90.00
_cell.angle_gamma   90.00
#
_symmetry.space_group_name_H-M   'P 1'
#
loop_
_entity.id
_entity.type
_entity.pdbx_description
1 polymer ?
#
loop_
_entity_poly.entity_id
_entity_poly.type
_entity_poly.pdbx_seq_one_letter_code
_entity_poly.pdbx_strand_id
1 'polypeptide(L)'
;MKLKKFKKGFTLIELLVVIAIIGILAAMILVALGSARQKARVASGKGSLSGIPAALAICADKNAIATADYTTPIVGGTSLVCTGETAVYPTLTSSGWTWTSVTATTPTAPVVVAGCTTAVCGGTADQVATCRIDGCTFTP
;
A
#
# COMPACT_ATOMS: atom_id res chain seq x y z
N MET A 1 -13.38 66.30 12.15
CA MET A 1 -12.98 66.11 10.73
C MET A 1 -12.95 64.62 10.43
N LYS A 2 -13.89 64.08 9.62
CA LYS A 2 -13.97 62.64 9.32
C LYS A 2 -13.12 62.33 8.09
N LEU A 3 -12.05 61.54 8.24
CA LEU A 3 -11.25 61.05 7.12
C LEU A 3 -12.04 60.03 6.29
N LYS A 4 -12.26 60.33 5.00
CA LYS A 4 -12.76 59.35 4.01
C LYS A 4 -11.65 58.33 3.74
N LYS A 5 -11.82 57.09 4.20
CA LYS A 5 -11.00 55.96 3.76
C LYS A 5 -11.32 55.65 2.30
N PHE A 6 -10.37 55.88 1.40
CA PHE A 6 -10.43 55.36 0.04
C PHE A 6 -10.38 53.83 0.10
N LYS A 7 -11.47 53.17 -0.29
CA LYS A 7 -11.46 51.71 -0.47
C LYS A 7 -10.70 51.42 -1.76
N LYS A 8 -9.51 50.82 -1.65
CA LYS A 8 -8.78 50.28 -2.80
C LYS A 8 -9.57 49.10 -3.36
N GLY A 9 -9.99 49.19 -4.63
CA GLY A 9 -10.57 48.08 -5.38
C GLY A 9 -9.46 47.24 -6.01
N PHE A 10 -9.69 45.93 -6.13
CA PHE A 10 -8.80 45.03 -6.86
C PHE A 10 -8.96 45.28 -8.36
N THR A 11 -7.86 45.37 -9.09
CA THR A 11 -7.88 45.48 -10.56
C THR A 11 -8.11 44.10 -11.18
N LEU A 12 -8.75 44.05 -12.35
CA LEU A 12 -8.95 42.79 -13.08
C LEU A 12 -7.62 42.11 -13.43
N ILE A 13 -6.58 42.90 -13.71
CA ILE A 13 -5.25 42.38 -14.03
C ILE A 13 -4.56 41.74 -12.82
N GLU A 14 -4.73 42.30 -11.62
CA GLU A 14 -4.22 41.70 -10.38
C GLU A 14 -4.89 40.34 -10.11
N LEU A 15 -6.18 40.20 -10.43
CA LEU A 15 -6.86 38.92 -10.26
C LEU A 15 -6.44 37.90 -11.33
N LEU A 16 -6.24 38.35 -12.56
CA LEU A 16 -5.82 37.50 -13.69
C LEU A 16 -4.42 36.91 -13.49
N VAL A 17 -3.45 37.71 -13.04
CA VAL A 17 -2.09 37.20 -12.79
C VAL A 17 -2.06 36.18 -11.65
N VAL A 18 -2.91 36.34 -10.63
CA VAL A 18 -2.96 35.42 -9.49
C VAL A 18 -3.47 34.04 -9.93
N ILE A 19 -4.56 33.98 -10.70
CA ILE A 19 -5.06 32.69 -11.20
C ILE A 19 -4.06 32.03 -12.16
N ALA A 20 -3.31 32.82 -12.93
CA ALA A 20 -2.27 32.31 -13.80
C ALA A 20 -1.14 31.64 -12.99
N ILE A 21 -0.66 32.28 -11.92
CA ILE A 21 0.38 31.70 -11.05
C ILE A 21 -0.14 30.46 -10.32
N ILE A 22 -1.35 30.48 -9.76
CA ILE A 22 -1.96 29.31 -9.11
C ILE A 22 -2.09 28.14 -10.11
N GLY A 23 -2.47 28.43 -11.36
CA GLY A 23 -2.57 27.42 -12.41
C GLY A 23 -1.24 26.74 -12.73
N ILE A 24 -0.14 27.51 -12.82
CA ILE A 24 1.20 26.98 -13.06
C ILE A 24 1.65 26.08 -11.90
N LEU A 25 1.46 26.53 -10.65
CA LEU A 25 1.83 25.75 -9.46
C LEU A 25 1.00 24.46 -9.36
N ALA A 26 -0.30 24.52 -9.64
CA ALA A 26 -1.18 23.36 -9.61
C ALA A 26 -0.81 22.31 -10.67
N ALA A 27 -0.44 22.75 -11.88
CA ALA A 27 -0.02 21.87 -12.96
C ALA A 27 1.24 21.07 -12.61
N MET A 28 2.25 21.71 -12.00
CA MET A 28 3.47 21.02 -11.56
C MET A 28 3.19 19.97 -10.48
N ILE A 29 2.31 20.27 -9.53
CA ILE A 29 1.92 19.35 -8.46
C ILE A 29 1.23 18.10 -9.04
N LEU A 30 0.37 18.27 -10.03
CA LEU A 30 -0.37 17.17 -10.65
C LEU A 30 0.56 16.11 -11.27
N VAL A 31 1.63 16.54 -11.94
CA VAL A 31 2.63 15.64 -12.54
C VAL A 31 3.38 14.84 -11.47
N ALA A 32 3.74 15.46 -10.35
CA ALA A 32 4.46 14.79 -9.27
C ALA A 32 3.58 13.78 -8.48
N LEU A 33 2.28 14.06 -8.38
CA LEU A 33 1.36 13.33 -7.50
C LEU A 33 1.12 11.88 -7.92
N GLY A 34 1.19 11.56 -9.21
CA GLY A 34 1.00 10.19 -9.71
C GLY A 34 1.99 9.20 -9.12
N SER A 35 3.28 9.54 -9.21
CA SER A 35 4.38 8.71 -8.68
C SER A 35 4.35 8.63 -7.13
N ALA A 36 4.00 9.73 -6.46
CA ALA A 36 3.91 9.78 -5.01
C ALA A 36 2.79 8.87 -4.47
N ARG A 37 1.60 8.91 -5.09
CA ARG A 37 0.48 8.02 -4.75
C ARG A 37 0.83 6.56 -4.95
N GLN A 38 1.58 6.25 -6.01
CA GLN A 38 2.00 4.89 -6.31
C GLN A 38 2.97 4.37 -5.25
N LYS A 39 4.02 5.14 -4.91
CA LYS A 39 4.94 4.80 -3.82
C LYS A 39 4.23 4.63 -2.47
N ALA A 40 3.23 5.47 -2.19
CA ALA A 40 2.42 5.36 -0.97
C ALA A 40 1.61 4.07 -0.93
N ARG A 41 1.00 3.63 -2.04
CA ARG A 41 0.32 2.32 -2.13
C ARG A 41 1.28 1.17 -1.85
N VAL A 42 2.47 1.19 -2.45
CA VAL A 42 3.49 0.14 -2.19
C VAL A 42 3.89 0.11 -0.72
N ALA A 43 4.18 1.28 -0.13
CA ALA A 43 4.53 1.38 1.28
C ALA A 43 3.41 0.89 2.20
N SER A 44 2.15 1.21 1.87
CA SER A 44 0.98 0.70 2.58
C SER A 44 0.91 -0.83 2.53
N GLY A 45 1.12 -1.43 1.35
CA GLY A 45 1.11 -2.88 1.19
C GLY A 45 2.23 -3.57 1.99
N LYS A 46 3.44 -3.01 1.95
CA LYS A 46 4.56 -3.49 2.78
C LYS A 46 4.24 -3.41 4.27
N GLY A 47 3.58 -2.34 4.71
CA GLY A 47 3.09 -2.18 6.08
C GLY A 47 2.03 -3.21 6.46
N SER A 48 1.09 -3.53 5.56
CA SER A 48 0.14 -4.62 5.79
C SER A 48 0.85 -5.97 5.95
N LEU A 49 1.87 -6.24 5.12
CA LEU A 49 2.62 -7.50 5.14
C LEU A 49 3.49 -7.70 6.39
N SER A 50 3.87 -6.63 7.09
CA SER A 50 4.73 -6.75 8.28
C SER A 50 4.07 -7.46 9.47
N GLY A 51 2.74 -7.62 9.46
CA GLY A 51 2.01 -8.40 10.48
C GLY A 51 2.06 -9.91 10.27
N ILE A 52 2.42 -10.38 9.07
CA ILE A 52 2.44 -11.81 8.73
C ILE A 52 3.44 -12.62 9.54
N PRO A 53 4.70 -12.19 9.74
CA PRO A 53 5.68 -12.96 10.51
C PRO A 53 5.19 -13.31 11.92
N ALA A 54 4.50 -12.37 12.58
CA ALA A 54 3.90 -12.59 13.89
C ALA A 54 2.76 -13.63 13.84
N ALA A 55 1.89 -13.56 12.83
CA ALA A 55 0.85 -14.57 12.64
C ALA A 55 1.42 -15.96 12.33
N LEU A 56 2.52 -16.03 11.58
CA LEU A 56 3.24 -17.28 11.30
C LEU A 56 3.93 -17.85 12.55
N ALA A 57 4.45 -16.99 13.43
CA ALA A 57 5.01 -17.42 14.72
C ALA A 57 3.93 -18.09 15.59
N ILE A 58 2.74 -17.48 15.68
CA ILE A 58 1.60 -18.06 16.41
C ILE A 58 1.22 -19.43 15.81
N CYS A 59 1.23 -19.53 14.48
CA CYS A 59 1.03 -20.80 13.76
C CYS A 59 1.98 -21.89 14.24
N ALA A 60 3.27 -21.56 14.30
CA ALA A 60 4.33 -22.48 14.65
C ALA A 60 4.22 -22.92 16.12
N ASP A 61 3.97 -21.98 17.04
CA ASP A 61 3.78 -22.25 18.47
C ASP A 61 2.61 -23.21 18.72
N LYS A 62 1.57 -23.12 17.90
CA LYS A 62 0.34 -23.92 18.01
C LYS A 62 0.39 -25.21 17.20
N ASN A 63 1.50 -25.49 16.53
CA ASN A 63 1.64 -26.63 15.61
C ASN A 63 0.53 -26.64 14.53
N ALA A 64 0.05 -25.46 14.16
CA ALA A 64 -0.99 -25.23 13.16
C ALA A 64 -0.38 -25.08 11.75
N ILE A 65 -1.14 -25.46 10.72
CA ILE A 65 -0.68 -25.37 9.33
C ILE A 65 -1.13 -24.02 8.76
N ALA A 66 -0.21 -23.31 8.09
CA ALA A 66 -0.57 -22.08 7.40
C ALA A 66 -1.55 -22.39 6.27
N THR A 67 -2.72 -21.78 6.33
CA THR A 67 -3.76 -21.95 5.32
C THR A 67 -3.41 -21.11 4.11
N ALA A 68 -3.59 -21.73 2.95
CA ALA A 68 -3.38 -21.06 1.69
C ALA A 68 -4.68 -20.48 1.18
N ASP A 69 -4.66 -19.20 0.84
CA ASP A 69 -5.78 -18.53 0.20
C ASP A 69 -5.68 -18.74 -1.32
N TYR A 70 -6.21 -19.87 -1.82
CA TYR A 70 -5.92 -20.38 -3.17
C TYR A 70 -6.94 -20.05 -4.27
N THR A 71 -7.97 -19.26 -4.03
CA THR A 71 -8.91 -18.86 -5.09
C THR A 71 -8.44 -17.65 -5.91
N THR A 72 -7.26 -17.73 -6.57
CA THR A 72 -6.77 -16.86 -7.68
C THR A 72 -6.62 -15.35 -7.37
N PRO A 73 -5.54 -14.68 -7.84
CA PRO A 73 -4.87 -13.58 -7.10
C PRO A 73 -5.84 -12.78 -6.23
N ILE A 74 -5.99 -13.21 -4.98
CA ILE A 74 -7.13 -12.79 -4.18
C ILE A 74 -6.82 -11.41 -3.62
N VAL A 75 -7.69 -10.50 -4.04
CA VAL A 75 -7.93 -9.20 -3.47
C VAL A 75 -8.75 -9.45 -2.19
N GLY A 76 -8.13 -10.00 -1.14
CA GLY A 76 -8.90 -10.46 0.02
C GLY A 76 -8.02 -10.88 1.18
N GLY A 77 -8.43 -10.41 2.36
CA GLY A 77 -7.75 -10.57 3.63
C GLY A 77 -8.76 -10.98 4.69
N THR A 78 -9.48 -12.05 4.40
CA THR A 78 -10.54 -12.59 5.26
C THR A 78 -10.32 -14.07 5.58
N SER A 79 -9.40 -14.72 4.88
CA SER A 79 -9.00 -16.09 5.16
C SER A 79 -8.03 -16.12 6.34
N LEU A 80 -8.20 -17.14 7.19
CA LEU A 80 -7.29 -17.40 8.29
C LEU A 80 -5.86 -17.57 7.75
N VAL A 81 -4.87 -17.15 8.55
CA VAL A 81 -3.45 -17.43 8.28
C VAL A 81 -3.14 -18.87 8.61
N CYS A 82 -3.80 -19.43 9.64
CA CYS A 82 -3.54 -20.78 10.14
C CYS A 82 -4.83 -21.49 10.53
N THR A 83 -4.84 -22.82 10.37
CA THR A 83 -5.94 -23.67 10.81
C THR A 83 -6.14 -23.59 12.33
N GLY A 84 -7.38 -23.37 12.78
CA GLY A 84 -7.71 -23.38 14.20
C GLY A 84 -7.39 -22.09 14.96
N GLU A 85 -6.93 -21.05 14.26
CA GLU A 85 -6.59 -19.75 14.82
C GLU A 85 -7.51 -18.65 14.28
N THR A 86 -7.46 -17.45 14.88
CA THR A 86 -8.25 -16.28 14.47
C THR A 86 -7.45 -15.24 13.70
N ALA A 87 -6.14 -15.43 13.54
CA ALA A 87 -5.31 -14.55 12.73
C ALA A 87 -5.72 -14.65 11.26
N VAL A 88 -5.90 -13.51 10.59
CA VAL A 88 -6.40 -13.41 9.21
C VAL A 88 -5.38 -12.69 8.35
N TYR A 89 -5.25 -13.07 7.08
CA TYR A 89 -4.43 -12.32 6.13
C TYR A 89 -4.95 -10.87 6.02
N PRO A 90 -4.09 -9.85 6.01
CA PRO A 90 -4.54 -8.48 5.78
C PRO A 90 -5.09 -8.29 4.37
N THR A 91 -6.04 -7.37 4.22
CA THR A 91 -6.56 -6.98 2.91
C THR A 91 -5.53 -6.12 2.17
N LEU A 92 -5.09 -6.58 1.01
CA LEU A 92 -4.04 -5.90 0.21
C LEU A 92 -4.61 -5.04 -0.94
N THR A 93 -5.92 -5.02 -1.09
CA THR A 93 -6.69 -4.51 -2.25
C THR A 93 -6.39 -3.05 -2.59
N SER A 94 -6.22 -2.20 -1.58
CA SER A 94 -5.92 -0.77 -1.71
C SER A 94 -4.44 -0.48 -2.05
N SER A 95 -3.57 -1.44 -1.78
CA SER A 95 -2.12 -1.32 -1.97
C SER A 95 -1.63 -1.82 -3.33
N GLY A 96 -2.45 -2.63 -4.02
CA GLY A 96 -2.07 -3.24 -5.30
C GLY A 96 -1.29 -4.54 -5.20
N TRP A 97 -0.99 -4.98 -3.99
CA TRP A 97 -0.41 -6.29 -3.72
C TRP A 97 -1.49 -7.37 -3.76
N THR A 98 -1.11 -8.57 -4.17
CA THR A 98 -1.97 -9.75 -4.22
C THR A 98 -1.25 -10.94 -3.60
N TRP A 99 -1.99 -11.80 -2.90
CA TRP A 99 -1.45 -13.08 -2.44
C TRP A 99 -1.23 -14.00 -3.65
N THR A 100 -0.10 -14.70 -3.67
CA THR A 100 0.32 -15.53 -4.81
C THR A 100 0.44 -17.00 -4.44
N SER A 101 1.07 -17.33 -3.30
CA SER A 101 1.18 -18.70 -2.82
C SER A 101 1.43 -18.76 -1.32
N VAL A 102 1.02 -19.86 -0.71
CA VAL A 102 1.38 -20.22 0.66
C VAL A 102 1.88 -21.64 0.64
N THR A 103 3.18 -21.82 0.84
CA THR A 103 3.81 -23.14 0.88
C THR A 103 4.15 -23.46 2.32
N ALA A 104 3.30 -24.25 2.96
CA ALA A 104 3.54 -24.80 4.29
C ALA A 104 3.06 -26.26 4.33
N THR A 105 3.99 -27.21 4.28
CA THR A 105 3.69 -28.64 4.52
C THR A 105 3.91 -29.03 5.99
N THR A 106 4.56 -28.16 6.77
CA THR A 106 4.83 -28.35 8.19
C THR A 106 4.68 -27.01 8.95
N PRO A 107 4.33 -27.04 10.25
CA PRO A 107 4.11 -25.85 11.07
C PRO A 107 5.39 -25.03 11.33
N THR A 108 6.58 -25.59 11.11
CA THR A 108 7.86 -24.96 11.46
C THR A 108 8.51 -24.16 10.33
N ALA A 109 8.00 -24.25 9.09
CA ALA A 109 8.56 -23.53 7.94
C ALA A 109 7.48 -22.97 6.99
N PRO A 110 6.46 -22.24 7.48
CA PRO A 110 5.48 -21.63 6.59
C PRO A 110 6.11 -20.48 5.79
N VAL A 111 5.87 -20.48 4.47
CA VAL A 111 6.27 -19.41 3.56
C VAL A 111 5.04 -18.84 2.87
N VAL A 112 4.81 -17.55 3.05
CA VAL A 112 3.70 -16.80 2.43
C VAL A 112 4.28 -15.83 1.41
N VAL A 113 3.72 -15.81 0.20
CA VAL A 113 4.21 -14.97 -0.90
C VAL A 113 3.12 -14.03 -1.38
N ALA A 114 3.43 -12.74 -1.45
CA ALA A 114 2.61 -11.72 -2.11
C ALA A 114 3.37 -11.10 -3.29
N GLY A 115 2.66 -10.77 -4.35
CA GLY A 115 3.20 -10.14 -5.55
C GLY A 115 2.55 -8.78 -5.79
N CYS A 116 3.23 -7.93 -6.54
CA CYS A 116 2.69 -6.68 -7.06
C CYS A 116 3.32 -6.38 -8.41
N THR A 117 2.51 -6.16 -9.43
CA THR A 117 3.01 -5.95 -10.79
C THR A 117 3.57 -4.55 -10.99
N THR A 118 4.47 -4.37 -11.95
CA THR A 118 5.02 -3.08 -12.40
C THR A 118 3.95 -2.02 -12.63
N ALA A 119 2.82 -2.41 -13.24
CA ALA A 119 1.68 -1.52 -13.49
C ALA A 119 1.14 -0.86 -12.22
N VAL A 120 1.17 -1.57 -11.09
CA VAL A 120 0.61 -1.09 -9.82
C VAL A 120 1.68 -0.59 -8.85
N CYS A 121 2.85 -1.23 -8.80
CA CYS A 121 3.95 -0.87 -7.92
C CYS A 121 4.88 0.23 -8.45
N GLY A 122 4.83 0.57 -9.74
CA GLY A 122 5.51 1.76 -10.28
C GLY A 122 7.02 1.67 -10.28
N GLY A 123 7.54 0.45 -10.14
CA GLY A 123 8.95 0.13 -10.35
C GLY A 123 9.22 -0.25 -11.80
N THR A 124 10.48 -0.60 -12.08
CA THR A 124 10.93 -1.13 -13.37
C THR A 124 10.71 -2.65 -13.49
N ALA A 125 10.32 -3.33 -12.40
CA ALA A 125 10.07 -4.78 -12.35
C ALA A 125 9.00 -5.13 -11.30
N ASP A 126 8.41 -6.32 -11.42
CA ASP A 126 7.38 -6.84 -10.53
C ASP A 126 7.96 -7.07 -9.13
N GLN A 127 7.27 -6.65 -8.08
CA GLN A 127 7.73 -6.83 -6.71
C GLN A 127 7.18 -8.12 -6.12
N VAL A 128 8.02 -8.90 -5.46
CA VAL A 128 7.63 -10.10 -4.71
C VAL A 128 8.03 -9.95 -3.26
N ALA A 129 7.08 -10.19 -2.35
CA ALA A 129 7.30 -10.27 -0.92
C ALA A 129 7.24 -11.73 -0.50
N THR A 130 8.30 -12.22 0.11
CA THR A 130 8.35 -13.54 0.73
C THR A 130 8.41 -13.38 2.24
N CYS A 131 7.36 -13.77 2.93
CA CYS A 131 7.23 -13.69 4.38
C CYS A 131 7.44 -15.06 5.03
N ARG A 132 8.29 -15.06 6.06
CA ARG A 132 8.58 -16.16 6.97
C ARG A 132 8.39 -15.68 8.41
N ILE A 133 8.55 -16.58 9.37
CA ILE A 133 8.51 -16.27 10.81
C ILE A 133 9.56 -15.20 11.18
N ASP A 134 10.73 -15.22 10.53
CA ASP A 134 11.83 -14.28 10.80
C ASP A 134 11.63 -12.89 10.17
N GLY A 135 10.62 -12.72 9.30
CA GLY A 135 10.37 -11.46 8.61
C GLY A 135 9.94 -11.62 7.15
N CYS A 136 9.72 -10.48 6.49
CA CYS A 136 9.40 -10.41 5.07
C CYS A 136 10.56 -9.80 4.27
N THR A 137 10.98 -10.49 3.21
CA THR A 137 11.95 -9.99 2.24
C THR A 137 11.22 -9.51 0.99
N PHE A 138 11.65 -8.38 0.43
CA PHE A 138 11.06 -7.78 -0.77
C PHE A 138 12.09 -7.79 -1.90
N THR A 139 11.79 -8.49 -2.98
CA THR A 139 12.62 -8.53 -4.19
C THR A 139 11.90 -7.84 -5.35
N PRO A 140 12.63 -7.12 -6.22
CA PRO A 140 12.12 -6.69 -7.50
C PRO A 140 12.10 -7.81 -8.54
#